data_AF-E1VNF0-F1
#
_entry.id   AF-E1VNF0-F1
#
_cell.length_a   1.000
_cell.length_b   1.000
_cell.length_c   1.000
_cell.angle_alpha   90.00
_cell.angle_beta   90.00
_cell.angle_gamma   90.00
#
_symmetry.space_group_name_H-M   'P 1'
#
loop_
_entity.id
_entity.type
_entity.pdbx_description
1 polymer ?
#
loop_
_entity_poly.entity_id
_entity_poly.type
_entity_poly.pdbx_seq_one_letter_code
_entity_poly.pdbx_strand_id
1 'polypeptide(L)'
;MNPYFICYKAALSTFGATPIPYPSPNTVLIFLIAYLIGSISTAVVVARVFNLKDPRSAGSNNAGATNVLRLGGWRAGLLTLIGDVAKGAFLPLLCVLYDRPLHAVMAAGVGAVLGHVYPIYFGLKGGKGVATGIGVLAVWHWPTCLIMLGTWLGTALLTRYASLASMLGFLMAAIYACLFTPLWAEPVLALSALILYKHQPNLKNLRAGTEPRLG
;
A
#
# COMPACT_ATOMS: atom_id res chain seq x y z
N MET A 1 -0.77 -3.88 -28.12
CA MET A 1 -1.40 -2.56 -27.98
C MET A 1 -0.68 -1.79 -26.88
N ASN A 2 -0.18 -0.60 -27.19
CA ASN A 2 1.25 -0.30 -27.02
C ASN A 2 1.62 0.56 -25.77
N PRO A 3 2.91 0.79 -25.46
CA PRO A 3 3.64 0.20 -24.34
C PRO A 3 4.03 1.30 -23.32
N TYR A 4 3.31 1.41 -22.19
CA TYR A 4 3.00 2.65 -21.40
C TYR A 4 1.69 3.40 -21.79
N PHE A 5 0.95 3.02 -22.84
CA PHE A 5 0.82 3.97 -23.94
C PHE A 5 -0.48 3.85 -24.79
N ILE A 6 -1.64 3.86 -24.15
CA ILE A 6 -2.88 4.47 -24.69
C ILE A 6 -3.48 5.43 -23.65
N CYS A 7 -3.46 5.07 -22.38
CA CYS A 7 -4.48 5.58 -21.45
C CYS A 7 -4.21 6.95 -20.79
N TYR A 8 -2.99 7.48 -20.88
CA TYR A 8 -2.77 8.93 -20.75
C TYR A 8 -2.73 9.62 -22.12
N LYS A 9 -2.68 8.93 -23.28
CA LYS A 9 -2.29 9.55 -24.57
C LYS A 9 -3.26 10.60 -25.14
N ALA A 10 -4.48 10.66 -24.62
CA ALA A 10 -5.43 11.74 -24.87
C ALA A 10 -5.48 12.78 -23.75
N ALA A 11 -4.64 12.68 -22.72
CA ALA A 11 -4.68 13.56 -21.55
C ALA A 11 -4.47 15.05 -21.88
N LEU A 12 -4.11 15.37 -23.12
CA LEU A 12 -3.83 16.73 -23.58
C LEU A 12 -4.15 17.00 -25.06
N SER A 13 -4.39 16.01 -25.92
CA SER A 13 -4.26 16.24 -27.38
C SER A 13 -5.51 16.71 -28.12
N THR A 14 -6.72 16.68 -27.53
CA THR A 14 -7.98 16.97 -28.26
C THR A 14 -8.87 18.04 -27.63
N PHE A 15 -8.74 18.32 -26.33
CA PHE A 15 -9.61 19.25 -25.62
C PHE A 15 -8.74 20.11 -24.73
N GLY A 16 -8.91 21.43 -24.78
CA GLY A 16 -8.34 22.39 -23.83
C GLY A 16 -8.89 22.20 -22.41
N ALA A 17 -8.77 20.98 -21.87
CA ALA A 17 -9.03 20.67 -20.48
C ALA A 17 -7.86 21.25 -19.69
N THR A 18 -8.06 22.48 -19.22
CA THR A 18 -7.21 23.08 -18.21
C THR A 18 -6.99 22.06 -17.10
N PRO A 19 -5.75 21.77 -16.70
CA PRO A 19 -5.53 21.01 -15.47
C PRO A 19 -6.23 21.81 -14.38
N ILE A 20 -7.33 21.30 -13.84
CA ILE A 20 -7.92 21.92 -12.66
C ILE A 20 -6.84 21.73 -11.60
N PRO A 21 -6.15 22.79 -11.15
CA PRO A 21 -4.97 22.64 -10.28
C PRO A 21 -5.37 22.13 -8.89
N TYR A 22 -6.67 22.07 -8.63
CA TYR A 22 -7.26 21.78 -7.35
C TYR A 22 -8.06 20.48 -7.41
N PRO A 23 -8.03 19.67 -6.33
CA PRO A 23 -8.88 18.50 -6.24
C PRO A 23 -10.34 18.93 -6.39
N SER A 24 -11.01 18.40 -7.41
CA SER A 24 -12.45 18.59 -7.56
C SER A 24 -13.18 18.00 -6.34
N PRO A 25 -14.40 18.46 -5.99
CA PRO A 25 -15.19 17.85 -4.91
C PRO A 25 -15.29 16.32 -5.03
N ASN A 26 -15.32 15.81 -6.27
CA ASN A 26 -15.32 14.37 -6.57
C ASN A 26 -14.02 13.67 -6.11
N THR A 27 -12.88 14.34 -6.21
CA THR A 27 -11.56 13.83 -5.78
C THR A 27 -11.49 13.66 -4.27
N VAL A 28 -12.01 14.63 -3.52
CA VAL A 28 -12.09 14.56 -2.05
C VAL A 28 -13.02 13.42 -1.64
N LEU A 29 -14.18 13.29 -2.29
CA LEU A 29 -15.11 12.19 -2.03
C LEU A 29 -14.47 10.82 -2.33
N ILE A 30 -13.76 10.68 -3.44
CA ILE A 30 -13.03 9.46 -3.80
C ILE A 30 -11.98 9.12 -2.74
N PHE A 31 -11.20 10.10 -2.28
CA PHE A 31 -10.25 9.92 -1.19
C PHE A 31 -10.93 9.41 0.08
N LEU A 32 -12.04 10.03 0.48
CA LEU A 32 -12.79 9.65 1.69
C LEU A 32 -13.36 8.24 1.58
N ILE A 33 -13.93 7.87 0.43
CA ILE A 33 -14.41 6.51 0.17
C ILE A 33 -13.25 5.51 0.24
N ALA A 34 -12.11 5.83 -0.38
CA ALA A 34 -10.93 4.98 -0.31
C ALA A 34 -10.43 4.81 1.12
N TYR A 35 -10.43 5.89 1.90
CA TYR A 35 -10.06 5.87 3.31
C TYR A 35 -10.99 5.00 4.15
N LEU A 36 -12.30 5.07 3.94
CA LEU A 36 -13.27 4.23 4.63
C LEU A 36 -13.11 2.76 4.26
N ILE A 37 -12.88 2.44 2.99
CA ILE A 37 -12.60 1.07 2.53
C ILE A 37 -11.27 0.56 3.11
N GLY A 38 -10.22 1.37 3.03
CA GLY A 38 -8.89 1.07 3.58
C GLY A 38 -8.92 0.85 5.09
N SER A 39 -9.81 1.56 5.79
CA SER A 39 -10.03 1.45 7.24
C SER A 39 -10.60 0.10 7.67
N ILE A 40 -11.08 -0.73 6.74
CA ILE A 40 -11.47 -2.10 7.04
C ILE A 40 -10.19 -2.93 7.24
N SER A 41 -9.93 -3.33 8.48
CA SER A 41 -8.76 -4.14 8.83
C SER A 41 -9.01 -5.61 8.47
N THR A 42 -8.52 -6.04 7.30
CA THR A 42 -8.55 -7.44 6.87
C THR A 42 -7.95 -8.36 7.92
N ALA A 43 -6.87 -7.94 8.58
CA ALA A 43 -6.23 -8.71 9.64
C ALA A 43 -7.17 -9.00 10.82
N VAL A 44 -7.96 -8.00 11.26
CA VAL A 44 -8.94 -8.17 12.34
C VAL A 44 -10.12 -9.04 11.87
N VAL A 45 -10.60 -8.84 10.65
CA VAL A 45 -11.68 -9.66 10.06
C VAL A 45 -11.25 -11.12 9.98
N VAL A 46 -10.08 -11.40 9.41
CA VAL A 46 -9.54 -12.76 9.31
C VAL A 46 -9.29 -13.37 10.68
N ALA A 47 -8.74 -12.61 11.64
CA ALA A 47 -8.55 -13.10 12.99
C ALA A 47 -9.87 -13.56 13.63
N ARG A 48 -10.96 -12.80 13.45
CA ARG A 48 -12.29 -13.19 13.95
C ARG A 48 -12.82 -14.46 13.25
N VAL A 49 -12.71 -14.54 11.92
CA VAL A 49 -13.18 -15.71 11.15
C VAL A 49 -12.43 -16.98 11.54
N PHE A 50 -11.14 -16.87 11.89
CA PHE A 50 -10.29 -18.01 12.29
C PHE A 50 -10.23 -18.23 13.81
N ASN A 51 -11.06 -17.53 14.62
CA ASN A 51 -11.04 -17.58 16.09
C ASN A 51 -9.66 -17.33 16.72
N LEU A 52 -8.89 -16.38 16.15
CA LEU A 52 -7.57 -15.97 16.62
C LEU A 52 -7.67 -14.77 17.57
N LYS A 53 -6.63 -14.57 18.38
CA LYS A 53 -6.45 -13.33 19.14
C LYS A 53 -6.35 -12.13 18.20
N ASP A 54 -6.81 -10.96 18.65
CA ASP A 54 -6.71 -9.72 17.88
C ASP A 54 -5.22 -9.43 17.55
N PRO A 55 -4.84 -9.30 16.27
CA PRO A 55 -3.45 -9.10 15.87
C PRO A 55 -2.87 -7.77 16.36
N ARG A 56 -3.68 -6.84 16.85
CA ARG A 56 -3.21 -5.57 17.45
C ARG A 56 -2.73 -5.75 18.90
N SER A 57 -3.10 -6.85 19.54
CA SER A 57 -2.71 -7.19 20.93
C SER A 57 -1.99 -8.53 21.06
N ALA A 58 -1.60 -9.13 19.93
CA ALA A 58 -0.92 -10.42 19.90
C ALA A 58 0.20 -10.44 18.84
N GLY A 59 1.19 -11.30 19.06
CA GLY A 59 2.35 -11.43 18.17
C GLY A 59 3.19 -10.15 18.13
N SER A 60 3.33 -9.54 16.96
CA SER A 60 4.06 -8.28 16.77
C SER A 60 3.22 -7.02 17.03
N ASN A 61 2.00 -7.16 17.55
CA ASN A 61 1.06 -6.06 17.84
C ASN A 61 0.80 -5.17 16.60
N ASN A 62 0.72 -5.79 15.43
CA ASN A 62 0.50 -5.11 14.16
C ASN A 62 -0.61 -5.81 13.36
N ALA A 63 -1.56 -5.02 12.84
CA ALA A 63 -2.66 -5.51 12.02
C ALA A 63 -2.23 -5.73 10.56
N GLY A 64 -1.30 -6.67 10.32
CA GLY A 64 -0.80 -7.00 8.99
C GLY A 64 -0.56 -8.48 8.77
N ALA A 65 -0.49 -8.88 7.50
CA ALA A 65 -0.43 -10.28 7.07
C ALA A 65 0.68 -11.11 7.75
N THR A 66 1.90 -10.57 7.91
CA THR A 66 3.00 -11.29 8.58
C THR A 66 2.69 -11.61 10.05
N ASN A 67 1.94 -10.76 10.74
CA ASN A 67 1.54 -11.05 12.12
C ASN A 67 0.43 -12.10 12.16
N VAL A 68 -0.56 -11.98 11.28
CA VAL A 68 -1.64 -12.97 11.17
C VAL A 68 -1.10 -14.34 10.77
N LEU A 69 -0.09 -14.39 9.89
CA LEU A 69 0.66 -15.61 9.56
C LEU A 69 1.22 -16.30 10.81
N ARG A 70 1.79 -15.52 11.73
CA ARG A 70 2.35 -16.05 13.00
C ARG A 70 1.28 -16.51 13.98
N LEU A 71 0.10 -15.88 13.95
CA LEU A 71 -0.99 -16.19 14.88
C LEU A 71 -1.87 -17.35 14.40
N GLY A 72 -2.11 -17.47 13.09
CA GLY A 72 -3.10 -18.39 12.51
C GLY A 72 -2.62 -19.19 11.31
N GLY A 73 -1.31 -19.20 11.04
CA GLY A 73 -0.72 -19.97 9.95
C GLY A 73 -0.93 -19.36 8.56
N TRP A 74 -0.48 -20.10 7.55
CA TRP A 74 -0.33 -19.59 6.17
C TRP A 74 -1.64 -19.17 5.52
N ARG A 75 -2.74 -19.88 5.80
CA ARG A 75 -4.07 -19.55 5.23
C ARG A 75 -4.56 -18.20 5.72
N ALA A 76 -4.50 -17.96 7.03
CA ALA A 76 -4.92 -16.68 7.63
C ALA A 76 -4.02 -15.53 7.18
N GLY A 77 -2.70 -15.76 7.14
CA GLY A 77 -1.73 -14.79 6.61
C GLY A 77 -2.01 -14.43 5.15
N LEU A 78 -2.24 -15.42 4.29
CA LEU A 78 -2.51 -15.22 2.86
C LEU A 78 -3.82 -14.48 2.61
N LEU A 79 -4.91 -14.85 3.29
CA LEU A 79 -6.19 -14.14 3.17
C LEU A 79 -6.07 -12.68 3.60
N THR A 80 -5.31 -12.42 4.66
CA THR A 80 -5.02 -11.05 5.11
C THR A 80 -4.25 -10.27 4.04
N LEU A 81 -3.22 -10.88 3.45
CA LEU A 81 -2.43 -10.28 2.38
C LEU A 81 -3.30 -9.94 1.17
N ILE A 82 -4.10 -10.90 0.70
CA ILE A 82 -4.99 -10.72 -0.46
C ILE A 82 -5.96 -9.58 -0.19
N GLY A 83 -6.64 -9.55 0.95
CA GLY A 83 -7.60 -8.49 1.25
C GLY A 83 -6.94 -7.11 1.42
N ASP A 84 -5.75 -7.04 2.02
CA ASP A 84 -5.00 -5.78 2.13
C ASP A 84 -4.47 -5.26 0.78
N VAL A 85 -4.04 -6.14 -0.13
CA VAL A 85 -3.68 -5.78 -1.51
C VAL A 85 -4.93 -5.35 -2.28
N ALA A 86 -6.00 -6.14 -2.21
CA ALA A 86 -7.25 -5.89 -2.93
C ALA A 86 -7.84 -4.53 -2.58
N LYS A 87 -7.93 -4.19 -1.28
CA LYS A 87 -8.47 -2.89 -0.87
C LYS A 87 -7.60 -1.71 -1.31
N GLY A 88 -6.28 -1.91 -1.47
CA GLY A 88 -5.36 -0.91 -2.01
C GLY A 88 -5.53 -0.71 -3.51
N ALA A 89 -5.79 -1.78 -4.26
CA ALA A 89 -5.99 -1.73 -5.71
C ALA A 89 -7.41 -1.31 -6.12
N PHE A 90 -8.42 -1.66 -5.32
CA PHE A 90 -9.83 -1.61 -5.72
C PHE A 90 -10.28 -0.24 -6.24
N LEU A 91 -10.21 0.81 -5.42
CA LEU A 91 -10.71 2.11 -5.83
C LEU A 91 -9.82 2.82 -6.87
N PRO A 92 -8.47 2.76 -6.78
CA PRO A 92 -7.62 3.24 -7.87
C PRO A 92 -7.95 2.58 -9.21
N LEU A 93 -8.19 1.26 -9.23
CA LEU A 93 -8.53 0.53 -10.45
C LEU A 93 -9.89 0.98 -10.99
N LEU A 94 -10.90 1.13 -10.14
CA LEU A 94 -12.20 1.69 -10.56
C LEU A 94 -12.04 3.10 -11.14
N CYS A 95 -11.22 3.96 -10.54
CA CYS A 95 -10.93 5.29 -11.10
C CYS A 95 -10.34 5.19 -12.51
N VAL A 96 -9.42 4.25 -12.76
CA VAL A 96 -8.85 4.01 -14.10
C VAL A 96 -9.91 3.48 -15.07
N LEU A 97 -10.73 2.51 -14.65
CA LEU A 97 -11.76 1.88 -15.51
C LEU A 97 -12.88 2.84 -15.91
N TYR A 98 -13.13 3.87 -15.10
CA TYR A 98 -14.14 4.91 -15.36
C TYR A 98 -13.52 6.25 -15.82
N ASP A 99 -12.32 6.22 -16.39
CA ASP A 99 -11.62 7.38 -16.97
C ASP A 99 -11.59 8.61 -16.04
N ARG A 100 -11.40 8.39 -14.74
CA ARG A 100 -11.28 9.47 -13.76
C ARG A 100 -9.94 10.17 -13.93
N PRO A 101 -9.88 11.49 -13.65
CA PRO A 101 -8.64 12.23 -13.79
C PRO A 101 -7.55 11.65 -12.89
N LEU A 102 -6.30 11.77 -13.32
CA LEU A 102 -5.15 11.15 -12.66
C LEU A 102 -5.05 11.47 -11.17
N HIS A 103 -5.34 12.72 -10.78
CA HIS A 103 -5.31 13.12 -9.39
C HIS A 103 -6.33 12.36 -8.52
N ALA A 104 -7.43 11.87 -9.09
CA ALA A 104 -8.41 11.03 -8.39
C ALA A 104 -7.92 9.59 -8.21
N VAL A 105 -7.18 9.05 -9.19
CA VAL A 105 -6.49 7.75 -9.07
C VAL A 105 -5.43 7.81 -7.96
N MET A 106 -4.67 8.90 -7.90
CA MET A 106 -3.70 9.16 -6.83
C MET A 106 -4.39 9.32 -5.47
N ALA A 107 -5.44 10.14 -5.40
CA ALA A 107 -6.19 10.35 -4.16
C ALA A 107 -6.81 9.05 -3.62
N ALA A 108 -7.34 8.18 -4.49
CA ALA A 108 -7.86 6.88 -4.10
C ALA A 108 -6.78 6.00 -3.45
N GLY A 109 -5.57 5.94 -4.03
CA GLY A 109 -4.49 5.10 -3.49
C GLY A 109 -3.97 5.63 -2.16
N VAL A 110 -3.78 6.95 -2.04
CA VAL A 110 -3.37 7.59 -0.78
C VAL A 110 -4.43 7.37 0.30
N GLY A 111 -5.71 7.59 -0.02
CA GLY A 111 -6.80 7.37 0.93
C GLY A 111 -6.85 5.92 1.44
N ALA A 112 -6.72 4.92 0.54
CA ALA A 112 -6.72 3.51 0.93
C ALA A 112 -5.57 3.15 1.89
N VAL A 113 -4.36 3.66 1.65
CA VAL A 113 -3.20 3.41 2.52
C VAL A 113 -3.36 4.14 3.86
N LEU A 114 -3.82 5.39 3.86
CA LEU A 114 -4.09 6.12 5.10
C LEU A 114 -5.19 5.46 5.93
N GLY A 115 -6.24 4.93 5.29
CA GLY A 115 -7.27 4.14 5.95
C GLY A 115 -6.68 2.87 6.58
N HIS A 116 -5.81 2.16 5.87
CA HIS A 116 -5.15 0.97 6.42
C HIS A 116 -4.24 1.30 7.63
N VAL A 117 -3.51 2.42 7.58
CA VAL A 117 -2.55 2.81 8.62
C VAL A 117 -3.24 3.43 9.83
N TYR A 118 -4.26 4.27 9.60
CA TYR A 118 -5.03 5.00 10.60
C TYR A 118 -6.54 4.71 10.43
N PRO A 119 -6.97 3.47 10.66
CA PRO A 119 -8.34 3.04 10.42
C PRO A 119 -9.33 3.64 11.43
N ILE A 120 -10.36 4.32 10.91
CA ILE A 120 -11.37 4.98 11.76
C ILE A 120 -12.16 3.98 12.63
N TYR A 121 -12.44 2.78 12.10
CA TYR A 121 -13.20 1.75 12.81
C TYR A 121 -12.42 1.05 13.94
N PHE A 122 -11.10 1.29 14.03
CA PHE A 122 -10.19 0.53 14.87
C PHE A 122 -9.32 1.44 15.75
N GLY A 123 -9.86 2.62 16.11
CA GLY A 123 -9.21 3.58 17.02
C GLY A 123 -7.93 4.18 16.44
N LEU A 124 -7.85 4.31 15.11
CA LEU A 124 -6.69 4.81 14.35
C LEU A 124 -5.42 3.97 14.54
N LYS A 125 -5.57 2.72 15.00
CA LYS A 125 -4.48 1.75 15.20
C LYS A 125 -4.54 0.66 14.14
N GLY A 126 -3.88 0.93 13.01
CA GLY A 126 -3.84 0.05 11.85
C GLY A 126 -2.53 -0.69 11.64
N GLY A 127 -2.30 -1.10 10.39
CA GLY A 127 -1.07 -1.75 9.96
C GLY A 127 -0.02 -0.75 9.47
N LYS A 128 1.00 -1.27 8.76
CA LYS A 128 2.12 -0.47 8.23
C LYS A 128 1.96 -0.07 6.76
N GLY A 129 0.88 -0.50 6.09
CA GLY A 129 0.57 -0.09 4.73
C GLY A 129 1.30 -0.83 3.61
N VAL A 130 2.17 -1.81 3.91
CA VAL A 130 2.97 -2.51 2.89
C VAL A 130 2.10 -3.21 1.83
N ALA A 131 1.21 -4.10 2.28
CA ALA A 131 0.34 -4.86 1.37
C ALA A 131 -0.64 -3.97 0.60
N THR A 132 -1.24 -2.99 1.28
CA THR A 132 -2.11 -1.99 0.64
C THR A 132 -1.34 -1.12 -0.36
N GLY A 133 -0.11 -0.73 -0.04
CA GLY A 133 0.79 -0.03 -0.94
C GLY A 133 1.19 -0.85 -2.17
N ILE A 134 1.36 -2.17 -2.05
CA ILE A 134 1.56 -3.06 -3.22
C ILE A 134 0.35 -2.98 -4.16
N GLY A 135 -0.88 -3.08 -3.62
CA GLY A 135 -2.09 -2.95 -4.42
C GLY A 135 -2.19 -1.58 -5.13
N VAL A 136 -1.83 -0.51 -4.43
CA VAL A 136 -1.77 0.84 -5.00
C VAL A 136 -0.73 0.94 -6.11
N LEU A 137 0.51 0.50 -5.87
CA LEU A 137 1.59 0.55 -6.86
C LEU A 137 1.28 -0.30 -8.09
N ALA A 138 0.61 -1.43 -7.93
CA ALA A 138 0.20 -2.28 -9.06
C ALA A 138 -0.71 -1.55 -10.04
N VAL A 139 -1.58 -0.67 -9.54
CA VAL A 139 -2.48 0.14 -10.37
C VAL A 139 -1.81 1.42 -10.88
N TRP A 140 -1.10 2.15 -10.00
CA TRP A 140 -0.44 3.40 -10.37
C TRP A 140 0.65 3.17 -11.40
N HIS A 141 1.56 2.23 -11.14
CA HIS A 141 2.67 1.96 -12.03
C HIS A 141 3.25 0.55 -11.79
N TRP A 142 2.76 -0.45 -12.53
CA TRP A 142 3.16 -1.84 -12.37
C TRP A 142 4.69 -2.08 -12.44
N PRO A 143 5.51 -1.38 -13.25
CA PRO A 143 6.97 -1.55 -13.20
C PRO A 143 7.57 -1.12 -11.85
N THR A 144 7.10 0.00 -11.27
CA THR A 144 7.54 0.42 -9.92
C THR A 144 7.13 -0.63 -8.87
N CYS A 145 5.94 -1.22 -9.02
CA CYS A 145 5.50 -2.33 -8.17
C CYS A 145 6.44 -3.54 -8.30
N LEU A 146 6.89 -3.90 -9.51
CA LEU A 146 7.83 -5.01 -9.71
C LEU A 146 9.21 -4.72 -9.12
N ILE A 147 9.73 -3.49 -9.24
CA ILE A 147 10.99 -3.09 -8.60
C ILE A 147 10.88 -3.20 -7.08
N MET A 148 9.76 -2.74 -6.51
CA MET A 148 9.45 -2.88 -5.09
C MET A 148 9.44 -4.37 -4.68
N LEU A 149 8.68 -5.21 -5.40
CA LEU A 149 8.52 -6.63 -5.08
C LEU A 149 9.81 -7.42 -5.27
N GLY A 150 10.58 -7.14 -6.32
CA GLY A 150 11.88 -7.75 -6.58
C GLY A 150 12.89 -7.40 -5.48
N THR A 151 12.94 -6.13 -5.09
CA THR A 151 13.78 -5.68 -3.96
C THR A 151 13.35 -6.33 -2.65
N TRP A 152 12.04 -6.39 -2.41
CA TRP A 152 11.47 -7.03 -1.22
C TRP A 152 11.85 -8.50 -1.17
N LEU A 153 11.63 -9.24 -2.26
CA LEU A 153 11.93 -10.67 -2.34
C LEU A 153 13.42 -10.94 -2.18
N GLY A 154 14.28 -10.22 -2.91
CA GLY A 154 15.73 -10.34 -2.77
C GLY A 154 16.19 -10.10 -1.34
N THR A 155 15.71 -9.03 -0.70
CA THR A 155 16.07 -8.72 0.70
C THR A 155 15.55 -9.80 1.66
N ALA A 156 14.31 -10.26 1.49
CA ALA A 156 13.70 -11.26 2.35
C ALA A 156 14.41 -12.62 2.24
N LEU A 157 14.83 -13.02 1.04
CA LEU A 157 15.58 -14.25 0.80
C LEU A 157 16.98 -14.19 1.42
N LEU A 158 17.67 -13.05 1.31
CA LEU A 158 19.03 -12.89 1.85
C LEU A 158 19.06 -12.74 3.37
N THR A 159 18.11 -12.00 3.95
CA THR A 159 18.19 -11.58 5.36
C THR A 159 17.17 -12.25 6.27
N ARG A 160 16.13 -12.86 5.69
CA ARG A 160 14.96 -13.38 6.40
C ARG A 160 14.18 -12.32 7.21
N TYR A 161 14.41 -11.02 7.01
CA TYR A 161 13.65 -9.97 7.71
C TYR A 161 12.58 -9.33 6.80
N ALA A 162 11.30 -9.58 7.09
CA ALA A 162 10.19 -8.99 6.34
C ALA A 162 10.11 -7.46 6.47
N SER A 163 10.48 -6.92 7.63
CA SER A 163 10.47 -5.48 7.89
C SER A 163 11.56 -4.76 7.10
N LEU A 164 12.78 -5.31 7.07
CA LEU A 164 13.87 -4.79 6.25
C LEU A 164 13.52 -4.84 4.76
N ALA A 165 12.99 -5.97 4.29
CA ALA A 165 12.51 -6.13 2.93
C ALA A 165 11.46 -5.07 2.55
N SER A 166 10.53 -4.77 3.46
CA SER A 166 9.49 -3.75 3.26
C SER A 166 10.07 -2.34 3.16
N MET A 167 11.01 -1.99 4.03
CA MET A 167 11.67 -0.68 4.01
C MET A 167 12.50 -0.48 2.74
N LEU A 168 13.34 -1.47 2.37
CA LEU A 168 14.16 -1.39 1.16
C LEU A 168 13.31 -1.41 -0.11
N GLY A 169 12.25 -2.23 -0.15
CA GLY A 169 11.33 -2.28 -1.28
C GLY A 169 10.67 -0.93 -1.57
N PHE A 170 10.12 -0.26 -0.55
CA PHE A 170 9.50 1.06 -0.74
C PHE A 170 10.52 2.20 -0.90
N LEU A 171 11.73 2.08 -0.35
CA LEU A 171 12.82 3.00 -0.66
C LEU A 171 13.19 2.93 -2.14
N MET A 172 13.37 1.72 -2.68
CA MET A 172 13.66 1.51 -4.10
C MET A 172 12.50 1.94 -5.00
N ALA A 173 11.26 1.73 -4.57
CA ALA A 173 10.08 2.24 -5.28
C ALA A 173 10.12 3.77 -5.43
N ALA A 174 10.44 4.49 -4.35
CA ALA A 174 10.55 5.95 -4.36
C ALA A 174 11.72 6.43 -5.24
N ILE A 175 12.91 5.84 -5.11
CA ILE A 175 14.07 6.17 -5.94
C ILE A 175 13.73 5.96 -7.42
N TYR A 176 13.17 4.81 -7.76
CA TYR A 176 12.78 4.51 -9.13
C TYR A 176 11.73 5.50 -9.66
N ALA A 177 10.73 5.84 -8.85
CA ALA A 177 9.71 6.80 -9.26
C ALA A 177 10.27 8.19 -9.52
N CYS A 178 11.16 8.69 -8.65
CA CYS A 178 11.80 10.00 -8.83
C CYS A 178 12.69 10.07 -10.08
N LEU A 179 13.35 8.98 -10.45
CA LEU A 179 14.30 8.96 -11.58
C LEU A 179 13.64 8.63 -12.91
N PHE A 180 12.63 7.76 -12.93
CA PHE A 180 12.10 7.17 -14.17
C PHE A 180 10.63 7.43 -14.40
N THR A 181 9.86 7.83 -13.38
CA THR A 181 8.43 8.16 -13.53
C THR A 181 8.01 9.43 -12.78
N PRO A 182 8.45 10.62 -13.23
CA PRO A 182 8.21 11.90 -12.54
C PRO A 182 6.74 12.16 -12.19
N LEU A 183 5.81 11.70 -13.04
CA LEU A 183 4.36 11.81 -12.82
C LEU A 183 3.89 11.11 -11.53
N TRP A 184 4.55 10.03 -11.13
CA TRP A 184 4.23 9.25 -9.94
C TRP A 184 5.18 9.52 -8.77
N ALA A 185 6.20 10.36 -8.94
CA ALA A 185 7.25 10.58 -7.96
C ALA A 185 6.71 11.09 -6.63
N GLU A 186 5.92 12.16 -6.64
CA GLU A 186 5.36 12.76 -5.42
C GLU A 186 4.48 11.78 -4.61
N PRO A 187 3.42 11.15 -5.18
CA PRO A 187 2.56 10.27 -4.40
C PRO A 187 3.26 8.99 -3.95
N VAL A 188 4.20 8.45 -4.74
CA VAL A 188 5.01 7.28 -4.33
C VAL A 188 5.97 7.66 -3.21
N LEU A 189 6.63 8.82 -3.29
CA LEU A 189 7.51 9.32 -2.24
C LEU A 189 6.76 9.51 -0.92
N ALA A 190 5.58 10.13 -0.95
CA ALA A 190 4.73 10.33 0.22
C ALA A 190 4.30 8.99 0.85
N LEU A 191 3.87 8.04 0.03
CA LEU A 191 3.48 6.70 0.48
C LEU A 191 4.67 5.94 1.08
N SER A 192 5.83 5.96 0.42
CA SER A 192 7.06 5.34 0.93
C SER A 192 7.50 5.98 2.24
N ALA A 193 7.48 7.30 2.36
CA ALA A 193 7.82 8.01 3.59
C ALA A 193 6.92 7.59 4.77
N LEU A 194 5.60 7.49 4.54
CA LEU A 194 4.66 7.00 5.55
C LEU A 194 4.98 5.55 5.97
N ILE A 195 5.22 4.66 5.01
CA ILE A 195 5.52 3.25 5.30
C ILE A 195 6.83 3.14 6.08
N LEU A 196 7.89 3.85 5.67
CA LEU A 196 9.17 3.88 6.38
C LEU A 196 8.99 4.42 7.81
N TYR A 197 8.22 5.50 7.98
CA TYR A 197 7.89 6.03 9.30
C TYR A 197 7.20 4.99 10.19
N LYS A 198 6.22 4.23 9.65
CA LYS A 198 5.54 3.16 10.39
C LYS A 198 6.45 1.97 10.76
N HIS A 199 7.64 1.87 10.17
CA HIS A 199 8.64 0.83 10.50
C HIS A 199 9.67 1.27 11.56
N GLN A 200 9.55 2.47 12.15
CA GLN A 200 10.47 2.88 13.22
C GLN A 200 10.63 1.86 14.37
N PRO A 201 9.57 1.17 14.86
CA PRO A 201 9.73 0.12 15.87
C PRO A 201 10.58 -1.07 15.37
N ASN A 202 10.44 -1.45 14.09
CA ASN A 202 11.22 -2.54 13.50
C ASN A 202 12.69 -2.17 13.33
N LEU A 203 12.98 -0.91 13.01
CA LEU A 203 14.35 -0.43 12.95
C LEU A 203 15.03 -0.51 14.33
N LYS A 204 14.31 -0.20 15.41
CA LYS A 204 14.80 -0.40 16.78
C LYS A 204 15.10 -1.87 17.07
N ASN A 205 14.18 -2.77 16.74
CA ASN A 205 14.36 -4.21 16.93
C ASN A 205 15.51 -4.78 16.09
N LEU A 206 15.69 -4.31 14.84
CA LEU A 206 16.81 -4.73 13.97
C LEU A 206 18.14 -4.34 14.59
N ARG A 207 18.26 -3.10 15.10
CA ARG A 207 19.47 -2.64 15.80
C ARG A 207 19.74 -3.41 17.08
N ALA A 208 18.69 -3.81 17.79
CA ALA A 208 18.78 -4.62 19.00
C ALA A 208 18.96 -6.13 18.73
N GLY A 209 18.91 -6.58 17.47
CA GLY A 209 18.97 -8.00 17.12
C GLY A 209 17.72 -8.80 17.54
N THR A 210 16.62 -8.14 17.90
CA THR A 210 15.38 -8.76 18.40
C THR A 210 14.27 -8.82 17.35
N GLU A 211 14.52 -8.33 16.14
CA GLU A 211 13.52 -8.39 15.07
C GLU A 211 13.28 -9.86 14.65
N PRO A 212 12.03 -10.32 14.59
CA PRO A 212 11.73 -11.70 14.26
C PRO A 212 11.96 -12.00 12.78
N ARG A 213 12.66 -13.10 12.51
CA ARG A 213 12.91 -13.61 11.15
C ARG A 213 11.66 -14.26 10.55
N LEU A 214 11.70 -14.47 9.24
CA LEU A 214 10.78 -15.28 8.46
C LEU A 214 11.23 -16.74 8.54
N GLY A 215 10.32 -17.64 8.90
CA GLY A 215 10.61 -19.03 9.21
C GLY A 215 10.22 -19.35 10.64
#